data_AF-A0AAU9B2B4-F1
#
_entry.id   AF-A0AAU9B2B4-F1
#
_cell.length_a   1.000
_cell.length_b   1.000
_cell.length_c   1.000
_cell.angle_alpha   90.00
_cell.angle_beta   90.00
_cell.angle_gamma   90.00
#
_symmetry.space_group_name_H-M   'P 1'
#
loop_
_entity.id
_entity.type
_entity.pdbx_description
1 polymer ?
#
loop_
_entity_poly.entity_id
_entity_poly.type
_entity_poly.pdbx_seq_one_letter_code
_entity_poly.pdbx_strand_id
1 'polypeptide(L)'
;MAPTPADRQSADFGPKLTRDDYERRIVALHEGAQPMPDAERERRTRRGELDLLIDYRLGQRFPDSRREALWQAQERLDKRRLWHLLAGMLAHPTDPSAAVARAQVRGFAKVLAREELGELLDLALEDLQRLL
;
A
#
# COMPACT_ATOMS: atom_id res chain seq x y z
N MET A 1 -7.75 -3.00 25.63
CA MET A 1 -6.64 -2.04 25.77
C MET A 1 -6.58 -1.25 24.47
N ALA A 2 -7.07 -0.01 24.46
CA ALA A 2 -7.01 0.85 23.28
C ALA A 2 -5.62 1.54 23.24
N PRO A 3 -4.92 1.59 22.10
CA PRO A 3 -3.62 2.24 22.02
C PRO A 3 -3.77 3.75 22.25
N THR A 4 -2.94 4.27 23.17
CA THR A 4 -2.82 5.66 23.59
C THR A 4 -2.25 6.54 22.46
N PRO A 5 -2.62 7.84 22.36
CA PRO A 5 -2.24 8.72 21.25
C PRO A 5 -0.81 9.31 21.37
N ALA A 6 0.11 8.60 22.03
CA ALA A 6 1.43 9.11 22.42
C ALA A 6 2.59 8.72 21.49
N ASP A 7 2.38 7.89 20.46
CA ASP A 7 3.41 7.56 19.46
C ASP A 7 3.33 8.48 18.23
N ARG A 8 3.26 9.80 18.46
CA ARG A 8 3.58 10.82 17.43
C ARG A 8 5.09 11.07 17.38
N GLN A 9 5.88 10.02 17.46
CA GLN A 9 7.34 10.11 17.29
C GLN A 9 7.62 10.22 15.81
N SER A 10 8.43 11.21 15.44
CA SER A 10 8.86 11.62 14.10
C SER A 10 8.79 10.51 13.05
N ALA A 11 8.25 10.83 11.88
CA ALA A 11 8.09 9.97 10.70
C ALA A 11 9.43 9.52 10.05
N ASP A 12 10.44 9.29 10.87
CA ASP A 12 11.75 8.80 10.47
C ASP A 12 11.93 7.39 11.05
N PHE A 13 11.46 6.39 10.29
CA PHE A 13 11.63 4.99 10.63
C PHE A 13 13.00 4.48 10.16
N GLY A 14 14.05 5.28 10.35
CA GLY A 14 15.41 4.96 9.92
C GLY A 14 15.64 5.17 8.43
N PRO A 15 16.79 4.69 7.91
CA PRO A 15 17.23 5.04 6.56
C PRO A 15 16.22 4.58 5.52
N LYS A 16 15.77 5.53 4.71
CA LYS A 16 14.95 5.27 3.52
C LYS A 16 15.81 4.65 2.42
N LEU A 17 15.21 3.81 1.58
CA LEU A 17 15.90 3.37 0.37
C LEU A 17 16.18 4.58 -0.52
N THR A 18 17.33 4.56 -1.20
CA THR A 18 17.53 5.48 -2.31
C THR A 18 16.59 5.09 -3.44
N ARG A 19 16.29 6.04 -4.33
CA ARG A 19 15.47 5.77 -5.51
C ARG A 19 16.09 4.65 -6.37
N ASP A 20 17.40 4.70 -6.58
CA ASP A 20 18.12 3.70 -7.36
C ASP A 20 18.07 2.31 -6.69
N ASP A 21 18.18 2.25 -5.35
CA ASP A 21 18.02 0.99 -4.62
C ASP A 21 16.61 0.43 -4.72
N TYR A 22 15.60 1.29 -4.59
CA TYR A 22 14.20 0.92 -4.74
C TYR A 22 13.94 0.37 -6.15
N GLU A 23 14.33 1.08 -7.19
CA GLU A 23 14.14 0.67 -8.59
C GLU A 23 14.86 -0.66 -8.87
N ARG A 24 16.12 -0.81 -8.44
CA ARG A 24 16.85 -2.08 -8.58
C ARG A 24 16.16 -3.25 -7.88
N ARG A 25 15.67 -3.05 -6.66
CA ARG A 25 15.00 -4.11 -5.89
C ARG A 25 13.63 -4.47 -6.48
N ILE A 26 12.90 -3.50 -7.02
CA ILE A 26 11.63 -3.75 -7.73
C ILE A 26 11.87 -4.55 -9.01
N VAL A 27 12.91 -4.22 -9.78
CA VAL A 27 13.29 -5.00 -10.96
C VAL A 27 13.66 -6.43 -10.56
N ALA A 28 14.54 -6.59 -9.57
CA ALA A 28 14.94 -7.91 -9.07
C ALA A 28 13.76 -8.74 -8.53
N LEU A 29 12.75 -8.10 -7.94
CA LEU A 29 11.53 -8.77 -7.48
C LEU A 29 10.73 -9.39 -8.65
N HIS A 30 10.82 -8.79 -9.84
CA HIS A 30 10.14 -9.23 -11.06
C HIS A 30 11.02 -10.08 -11.97
N GLU A 31 12.33 -10.09 -11.78
CA GLU A 31 13.26 -10.94 -12.52
C GLU A 31 12.94 -12.43 -12.25
N GLY A 32 12.41 -13.11 -13.28
CA GLY A 32 11.94 -14.49 -13.19
C GLY A 32 10.43 -14.65 -13.02
N ALA A 33 9.64 -13.56 -13.17
CA ALA A 33 8.20 -13.66 -13.35
C ALA A 33 7.87 -14.40 -14.65
N GLN A 34 7.22 -15.56 -14.52
CA GLN A 34 6.67 -16.27 -15.69
C GLN A 34 5.43 -15.52 -16.21
N PRO A 35 5.10 -15.66 -17.51
CA PRO A 35 3.94 -14.98 -18.12
C PRO A 35 2.58 -15.37 -17.50
N MET A 36 2.50 -16.47 -16.75
CA MET A 36 1.34 -16.81 -15.91
C MET A 36 1.81 -17.11 -14.47
N PRO A 37 1.83 -16.12 -13.57
CA PRO A 37 2.14 -16.36 -12.17
C PRO A 37 0.98 -17.09 -11.47
N ASP A 38 1.32 -18.04 -10.60
CA ASP A 38 0.37 -18.63 -9.64
C ASP A 38 -0.10 -17.56 -8.63
N ALA A 39 -1.32 -17.69 -8.12
CA ALA A 39 -1.95 -16.73 -7.22
C ALA A 39 -1.14 -16.51 -5.94
N GLU A 40 -0.48 -17.54 -5.42
CA GLU A 40 0.39 -17.40 -4.25
C GLU A 40 1.65 -16.58 -4.56
N ARG A 41 2.21 -16.74 -5.76
CA ARG A 41 3.39 -16.01 -6.21
C ARG A 41 3.06 -14.55 -6.50
N GLU A 42 1.91 -14.27 -7.12
CA GLU A 42 1.41 -12.91 -7.29
C GLU A 42 1.22 -12.24 -5.93
N ARG A 43 0.61 -12.94 -4.97
CA ARG A 43 0.44 -12.44 -3.60
C ARG A 43 1.77 -12.10 -2.93
N ARG A 44 2.79 -12.97 -3.05
CA ARG A 44 4.14 -12.72 -2.51
C ARG A 44 4.80 -11.53 -3.19
N THR A 45 4.65 -11.39 -4.50
CA THR A 45 5.20 -10.27 -5.29
C THR A 45 4.59 -8.96 -4.82
N ARG A 46 3.26 -8.85 -4.77
CA ARG A 46 2.56 -7.65 -4.30
C ARG A 46 2.91 -7.26 -2.86
N ARG A 47 3.09 -8.26 -1.98
CA ARG A 47 3.55 -8.01 -0.61
C ARG A 47 4.96 -7.41 -0.62
N GLY A 48 5.87 -7.98 -1.42
CA GLY A 48 7.23 -7.46 -1.59
C GLY A 48 7.28 -6.04 -2.15
N GLU A 49 6.41 -5.71 -3.11
CA GLU A 49 6.27 -4.34 -3.64
C GLU A 49 5.85 -3.35 -2.54
N LEU A 50 4.83 -3.71 -1.75
CA LEU A 50 4.37 -2.87 -0.65
C LEU A 50 5.46 -2.67 0.41
N ASP A 51 6.20 -3.72 0.76
CA ASP A 51 7.30 -3.64 1.72
C ASP A 51 8.43 -2.73 1.20
N LEU A 52 8.80 -2.83 -0.08
CA LEU A 52 9.79 -1.96 -0.70
C LEU A 52 9.32 -0.50 -0.77
N LEU A 53 8.04 -0.27 -1.03
CA LEU A 53 7.46 1.08 -1.04
C LEU A 53 7.50 1.70 0.36
N ILE A 54 7.20 0.92 1.41
CA ILE A 54 7.33 1.36 2.81
C ILE A 54 8.79 1.69 3.12
N ASP A 55 9.75 0.85 2.73
CA ASP A 55 11.17 1.10 2.96
C ASP A 55 11.66 2.38 2.25
N TYR A 56 11.14 2.65 1.05
CA TYR A 56 11.46 3.83 0.26
C TYR A 56 10.84 5.11 0.82
N ARG A 57 9.57 5.07 1.24
CA ARG A 57 8.82 6.26 1.66
C ARG A 57 8.89 6.55 3.15
N LEU A 58 8.81 5.53 3.99
CA LEU A 58 8.70 5.66 5.45
C LEU A 58 9.99 5.25 6.18
N GLY A 59 10.77 4.34 5.59
CA GLY A 59 12.07 3.91 6.12
C GLY A 59 12.10 2.44 6.51
N GLN A 60 13.30 1.86 6.49
CA GLN A 60 13.50 0.41 6.64
C GLN A 60 13.11 -0.13 8.03
N ARG A 61 13.10 0.69 9.08
CA ARG A 61 12.75 0.28 10.45
C ARG A 61 11.26 0.49 10.76
N PHE A 62 10.42 0.64 9.73
CA PHE A 62 8.97 0.75 9.93
C PHE A 62 8.41 -0.51 10.62
N PRO A 63 7.60 -0.38 11.69
CA PRO A 63 7.21 -1.52 12.53
C PRO A 63 6.48 -2.64 11.78
N ASP A 64 6.90 -3.89 11.96
CA ASP A 64 6.33 -5.07 11.29
C ASP A 64 4.82 -5.24 11.56
N SER A 65 4.36 -4.90 12.77
CA SER A 65 2.94 -4.94 13.13
C SER A 65 2.10 -4.00 12.26
N ARG A 66 2.67 -2.85 11.86
CA ARG A 66 2.03 -1.86 10.98
C ARG A 66 2.15 -2.28 9.51
N ARG A 67 3.27 -2.90 9.10
CA ARG A 67 3.41 -3.49 7.76
C ARG A 67 2.34 -4.55 7.50
N GLU A 68 2.14 -5.47 8.44
CA GLU A 68 1.11 -6.49 8.30
C GLU A 68 -0.29 -5.86 8.26
N ALA A 69 -0.57 -4.83 9.06
CA ALA A 69 -1.85 -4.14 9.01
C ALA A 69 -2.09 -3.42 7.67
N LEU A 70 -1.06 -2.83 7.07
CA LEU A 70 -1.11 -2.26 5.71
C LEU A 70 -1.37 -3.34 4.67
N TRP A 71 -0.66 -4.46 4.77
CA TRP A 71 -0.87 -5.61 3.88
C TRP A 71 -2.30 -6.14 3.96
N GLN A 72 -2.85 -6.30 5.16
CA GLN A 72 -4.24 -6.74 5.36
C GLN A 72 -5.25 -5.74 4.77
N ALA A 73 -4.97 -4.43 4.86
CA ALA A 73 -5.79 -3.42 4.22
C ALA A 73 -5.74 -3.53 2.68
N GLN A 74 -4.54 -3.71 2.11
CA GLN A 74 -4.34 -3.91 0.68
C GLN A 74 -5.03 -5.19 0.19
N GLU A 75 -4.86 -6.32 0.88
CA GLU A 75 -5.43 -7.62 0.50
C GLU A 75 -6.98 -7.58 0.47
N ARG A 76 -7.60 -6.85 1.40
CA ARG A 76 -9.06 -6.64 1.42
C ARG A 76 -9.55 -5.83 0.22
N LEU A 77 -8.77 -4.86 -0.23
CA LEU A 77 -9.08 -4.04 -1.41
C LEU A 77 -8.91 -4.86 -2.69
N ASP A 78 -7.83 -5.62 -2.79
CA ASP A 78 -7.56 -6.49 -3.92
C ASP A 78 -8.65 -7.55 -4.09
N LYS A 79 -9.08 -8.19 -3.00
CA LYS A 79 -10.22 -9.13 -3.03
C LYS A 79 -11.51 -8.45 -3.53
N ARG A 80 -11.81 -7.24 -3.05
CA ARG A 80 -12.98 -6.48 -3.51
C ARG A 80 -12.86 -6.07 -4.97
N ARG A 81 -11.69 -5.63 -5.41
CA ARG A 81 -11.42 -5.24 -6.79
C ARG A 81 -11.55 -6.44 -7.73
N LEU A 82 -11.05 -7.61 -7.34
CA LEU A 82 -11.24 -8.86 -8.09
C LEU A 82 -12.72 -9.21 -8.20
N TRP A 83 -13.49 -9.12 -7.11
CA TRP A 83 -14.94 -9.30 -7.15
C TRP A 83 -15.65 -8.29 -8.05
N HIS A 84 -15.25 -7.02 -8.02
CA HIS A 84 -15.83 -5.98 -8.88
C HIS A 84 -15.42 -6.12 -10.35
N LEU A 85 -14.24 -6.64 -10.65
CA LEU A 85 -13.84 -6.95 -12.02
C LEU A 85 -14.61 -8.17 -12.56
N LEU A 86 -14.78 -9.20 -11.74
CA LEU A 86 -15.62 -10.37 -12.07
C LEU A 86 -17.09 -9.98 -12.25
N ALA A 87 -17.63 -9.11 -11.39
CA ALA A 87 -19.00 -8.61 -11.48
C ALA A 87 -19.17 -7.55 -12.59
N GLY A 88 -18.16 -6.71 -12.82
CA GLY A 88 -18.17 -5.65 -13.84
C GLY A 88 -18.03 -6.19 -15.27
N MET A 89 -17.46 -7.38 -15.44
CA MET A 89 -17.54 -8.13 -16.70
C MET A 89 -19.00 -8.45 -17.08
N LEU A 90 -19.95 -8.37 -16.13
CA LEU A 90 -21.39 -8.54 -16.35
C LEU A 90 -22.18 -7.21 -16.34
N ALA A 91 -21.65 -6.10 -15.80
CA ALA A 91 -22.42 -4.86 -15.63
C ALA A 91 -21.53 -3.60 -15.57
N HIS A 92 -21.49 -2.85 -16.69
CA HIS A 92 -21.11 -1.43 -16.88
C HIS A 92 -19.77 -0.86 -16.30
N PRO A 93 -18.94 -0.16 -17.11
CA PRO A 93 -17.54 0.14 -16.78
C PRO A 93 -17.25 1.56 -16.24
N THR A 94 -18.25 2.36 -15.83
CA THR A 94 -18.01 3.79 -15.58
C THR A 94 -17.49 4.07 -14.17
N ASP A 95 -16.18 4.26 -14.13
CA ASP A 95 -15.35 4.95 -13.13
C ASP A 95 -15.09 4.30 -11.75
N PRO A 96 -14.52 3.08 -11.73
CA PRO A 96 -14.09 2.42 -10.49
C PRO A 96 -12.86 3.08 -9.81
N SER A 97 -12.21 4.06 -10.46
CA SER A 97 -10.89 4.56 -10.06
C SER A 97 -10.91 5.35 -8.74
N ALA A 98 -11.81 6.33 -8.61
CA ALA A 98 -11.91 7.19 -7.44
C ALA A 98 -12.44 6.45 -6.20
N ALA A 99 -13.35 5.49 -6.38
CA ALA A 99 -13.88 4.68 -5.30
C ALA A 99 -12.80 3.75 -4.70
N VAL A 100 -11.96 3.17 -5.56
CA VAL A 100 -10.83 2.34 -5.14
C VAL A 100 -9.78 3.17 -4.40
N ALA A 101 -9.43 4.35 -4.92
CA ALA A 101 -8.48 5.26 -4.27
C ALA A 101 -8.96 5.68 -2.87
N ARG A 102 -10.23 6.06 -2.72
CA ARG A 102 -10.83 6.38 -1.40
C ARG A 102 -10.80 5.19 -0.44
N ALA A 103 -11.11 3.99 -0.94
CA ALA A 103 -11.09 2.79 -0.11
C ALA A 103 -9.66 2.45 0.36
N GLN A 104 -8.65 2.69 -0.48
CA GLN A 104 -7.24 2.53 -0.14
C GLN A 104 -6.78 3.54 0.91
N VAL A 105 -7.04 4.83 0.69
CA VAL A 105 -6.75 5.90 1.64
C VAL A 105 -7.40 5.61 3.00
N ARG A 106 -8.69 5.25 3.03
CA ARG A 106 -9.39 4.91 4.28
C ARG A 106 -8.89 3.64 4.95
N GLY A 107 -8.40 2.67 4.18
CA GLY A 107 -7.78 1.46 4.71
C GLY A 107 -6.48 1.78 5.42
N PHE A 108 -5.62 2.55 4.76
CA PHE A 108 -4.29 2.91 5.27
C PHE A 108 -4.36 3.96 6.38
N ALA A 109 -5.32 4.89 6.34
CA ALA A 109 -5.55 5.87 7.42
C ALA A 109 -5.94 5.26 8.77
N LYS A 110 -6.32 3.97 8.80
CA LYS A 110 -6.54 3.24 10.07
C LYS A 110 -5.23 2.76 10.71
N VAL A 111 -4.14 2.76 9.95
CA VAL A 111 -2.84 2.19 10.32
C VAL A 111 -1.75 3.27 10.36
N LEU A 112 -1.87 4.27 9.47
CA LEU A 112 -0.94 5.37 9.29
C LEU A 112 -1.50 6.67 9.86
N ALA A 113 -0.61 7.48 10.43
CA ALA A 113 -0.85 8.90 10.67
C ALA A 113 -1.00 9.64 9.33
N ARG A 114 -1.58 10.84 9.36
CA ARG A 114 -1.88 11.60 8.14
C ARG A 114 -0.62 11.96 7.36
N GLU A 115 0.45 12.26 8.07
CA GLU A 115 1.75 12.64 7.53
C GLU A 115 2.38 11.45 6.79
N GLU A 116 2.43 10.29 7.44
CA GLU A 116 2.94 9.04 6.86
C GLU A 116 2.09 8.57 5.68
N LEU A 117 0.77 8.78 5.74
CA LEU A 117 -0.13 8.44 4.65
C LEU A 117 0.13 9.33 3.42
N GLY A 118 0.44 10.61 3.65
CA GLY A 118 0.84 11.54 2.59
C GLY A 118 2.17 11.13 1.96
N GLU A 119 3.16 10.80 2.79
CA GLU A 119 4.46 10.34 2.33
C GLU A 119 4.39 9.02 1.55
N LEU A 120 3.60 8.04 2.03
CA LEU A 120 3.46 6.74 1.40
C LEU A 120 2.72 6.81 0.06
N LEU A 121 1.65 7.61 -0.02
CA LEU A 121 0.83 7.72 -1.24
C LEU A 121 1.32 8.80 -2.20
N ASP A 122 2.36 9.57 -1.82
CA ASP A 122 2.86 10.73 -2.57
C ASP A 122 1.76 11.78 -2.83
N LEU A 123 0.85 11.93 -1.87
CA LEU A 123 -0.29 12.84 -1.96
C LEU A 123 -0.08 14.06 -1.08
N ALA A 124 -0.43 15.23 -1.60
CA ALA A 124 -0.58 16.42 -0.78
C ALA A 124 -1.65 16.21 0.29
N LEU A 125 -1.45 16.76 1.49
CA LEU A 125 -2.39 16.69 2.60
C LEU A 125 -3.82 17.13 2.22
N GLU A 126 -3.94 18.07 1.28
CA GLU A 126 -5.20 18.57 0.73
C GLU A 126 -5.95 17.52 -0.09
N ASP A 127 -5.24 16.77 -0.94
CA ASP A 127 -5.83 15.69 -1.73
C ASP A 127 -6.18 14.48 -0.85
N LEU A 128 -5.40 14.27 0.20
CA LEU A 128 -5.71 13.32 1.25
C LEU A 128 -7.03 13.62 1.97
N GLN A 129 -7.30 14.90 2.28
CA GLN A 129 -8.57 15.33 2.87
C GLN A 129 -9.78 15.10 1.95
N ARG A 130 -9.59 15.16 0.64
CA ARG A 130 -10.66 14.87 -0.35
C ARG A 130 -10.99 13.38 -0.47
N LEU A 131 -10.07 12.52 -0.06
CA LEU A 131 -10.18 11.06 -0.20
C LEU A 131 -10.57 10.35 1.11
N LEU A 132 -10.42 11.01 2.26
CA LEU A 132 -10.93 10.55 3.56
C LEU A 132 -12.46 10.72 3.66
#